data_AF-A0A924WC11-F1
#
_entry.id   AF-A0A924WC11-F1
#
_cell.length_a   1.000
_cell.length_b   1.000
_cell.length_c   1.000
_cell.angle_alpha   90.00
_cell.angle_beta   90.00
_cell.angle_gamma   90.00
#
_symmetry.space_group_name_H-M   'P 1'
#
loop_
_entity.id
_entity.type
_entity.pdbx_description
1 polymer ?
#
loop_
_entity_poly.entity_id
_entity_poly.type
_entity_poly.pdbx_seq_one_letter_code
_entity_poly.pdbx_strand_id
1 'polypeptide(L)'
;MKKQLILCTIAILFCFTQAGAQSVNLETAKQVALHFFNSRAKQPVTDMRRVTRSTIFAQANTQESYFVFEPLRGEGFVIVAGDKNAPPILGYSVTNKFQFEGMASSNQSLMNQYDHQIREIRASHYKAPLEVKNAWIALTTNTFAGTESNRIVWQLLESEWDQSNPYNAYCPTNGSGKRAVTGCVATAMAQVMRYWEWPSGTLGQHWVEYEADDKDVQGTFSGWIGSGQYSWGFMPDNLSPLGGVNPEIARLMLHAGLAVEMDYGTSGSSAYPSDIADAMEEYFNFQEGDLEDRDDYSDAEWIQKLQTSINSGIPVIYNGRRIDPEGEEHGHTWVLDGYDDNRMHMNWGWGTGNNGFYDLAHFGPNAAQIYSEDQSAIFGIVPQGMNCPQSHFSSDVVNGSYSTQYWISAQSNVYAPTFAIFSAGDSITLRPGFDAYAGCTFIAKIGGCTGNLQDGGGDRSEMPTVRPEASAVPSNLQIAPNPFSGSTTVTYSLPSEQQVGLLLMDATGKLVATPLPAQTQSEGEHQFNLEAGSLPAGMYFLVMQMGEKRETKRLILTK
;
A
#
# COMPACT_ATOMS: atom_id res chain seq x y z
N MET A 1 -2.62 -4.86 66.83
CA MET A 1 -3.08 -5.97 65.96
C MET A 1 -4.23 -5.59 65.02
N LYS A 2 -5.36 -5.01 65.47
CA LYS A 2 -6.50 -4.66 64.58
C LYS A 2 -6.17 -3.66 63.45
N LYS A 3 -5.31 -2.65 63.70
CA LYS A 3 -4.89 -1.68 62.66
C LYS A 3 -3.96 -2.28 61.59
N GLN A 4 -3.09 -3.23 61.96
CA GLN A 4 -2.21 -3.91 61.01
C GLN A 4 -2.97 -4.93 60.15
N LEU A 5 -4.01 -5.57 60.70
CA LEU A 5 -4.88 -6.46 59.93
C LEU A 5 -5.66 -5.70 58.85
N ILE A 6 -6.20 -4.53 59.18
CA ILE A 6 -6.92 -3.66 58.22
C ILE A 6 -6.00 -3.14 57.10
N LEU A 7 -4.75 -2.78 57.44
CA LEU A 7 -3.76 -2.37 56.44
C LEU A 7 -3.37 -3.51 55.48
N CYS A 8 -3.23 -4.75 55.98
CA CYS A 8 -3.00 -5.91 55.13
C CYS A 8 -4.21 -6.26 54.25
N THR A 9 -5.44 -6.16 54.75
CA THR A 9 -6.64 -6.41 53.93
C THR A 9 -6.83 -5.35 52.85
N ILE A 10 -6.53 -4.08 53.15
CA ILE A 10 -6.58 -2.98 52.15
C ILE A 10 -5.48 -3.15 51.11
N ALA A 11 -4.26 -3.52 51.51
CA ALA A 11 -3.16 -3.78 50.56
C ALA A 11 -3.46 -4.98 49.65
N ILE A 12 -4.07 -6.04 50.18
CA ILE A 12 -4.50 -7.21 49.39
C ILE A 12 -5.64 -6.82 48.43
N LEU A 13 -6.63 -6.03 48.86
CA LEU A 13 -7.67 -5.48 47.96
C LEU A 13 -7.09 -4.54 46.87
N PHE A 14 -6.06 -3.76 47.20
CA PHE A 14 -5.36 -2.89 46.24
C PHE A 14 -4.51 -3.69 45.24
N CYS A 15 -3.91 -4.82 45.66
CA CYS A 15 -3.19 -5.72 44.76
C CYS A 15 -4.13 -6.46 43.79
N PHE A 16 -5.31 -6.90 44.24
CA PHE A 16 -6.28 -7.56 43.35
C PHE A 16 -6.94 -6.59 42.35
N THR A 17 -7.07 -5.29 42.69
CA THR A 17 -7.65 -4.28 41.78
C THR A 17 -6.68 -3.83 40.68
N GLN A 18 -5.36 -3.86 40.91
CA GLN A 18 -4.39 -3.55 39.85
C GLN A 18 -4.26 -4.65 38.79
N ALA A 19 -4.40 -5.92 39.17
CA ALA A 19 -4.35 -7.04 38.23
C ALA A 19 -5.55 -7.06 37.25
N GLY A 20 -6.73 -6.65 37.72
CA GLY A 20 -7.94 -6.58 36.88
C GLY A 20 -8.03 -5.35 35.95
N ALA A 21 -7.18 -4.33 36.14
CA ALA A 21 -7.29 -3.06 35.41
C ALA A 21 -6.63 -3.06 34.02
N GLN A 22 -5.63 -3.94 33.82
CA GLN A 22 -4.85 -4.06 32.57
C GLN A 22 -5.47 -5.06 31.59
N SER A 23 -6.01 -6.13 32.14
CA SER A 23 -7.00 -7.02 31.53
C SER A 23 -8.07 -6.27 30.71
N VAL A 24 -8.23 -6.63 29.42
CA VAL A 24 -9.29 -6.08 28.55
C VAL A 24 -10.50 -7.02 28.57
N ASN A 25 -11.68 -6.48 28.89
CA ASN A 25 -12.94 -7.24 28.84
C ASN A 25 -13.58 -7.17 27.45
N LEU A 26 -14.47 -8.13 27.16
CA LEU A 26 -15.10 -8.29 25.85
C LEU A 26 -15.82 -7.02 25.35
N GLU A 27 -16.54 -6.32 26.23
CA GLU A 27 -17.28 -5.10 25.86
C GLU A 27 -16.32 -3.97 25.47
N THR A 28 -15.24 -3.79 26.23
CA THR A 28 -14.19 -2.81 25.92
C THR A 28 -13.52 -3.15 24.59
N ALA A 29 -13.19 -4.42 24.36
CA ALA A 29 -12.56 -4.86 23.12
C ALA A 29 -13.48 -4.64 21.90
N LYS A 30 -14.77 -4.94 22.04
CA LYS A 30 -15.78 -4.72 21.01
C LYS A 30 -15.94 -3.24 20.68
N GLN A 31 -15.99 -2.37 21.71
CA GLN A 31 -16.06 -0.93 21.52
C GLN A 31 -14.83 -0.38 20.81
N VAL A 32 -13.63 -0.80 21.23
CA VAL A 32 -12.37 -0.43 20.56
C VAL A 32 -12.35 -0.89 19.11
N ALA A 33 -12.77 -2.12 18.83
CA ALA A 33 -12.88 -2.64 17.46
C ALA A 33 -13.83 -1.79 16.61
N LEU A 34 -15.04 -1.51 17.11
CA LEU A 34 -16.06 -0.73 16.41
C LEU A 34 -15.56 0.69 16.09
N HIS A 35 -14.99 1.36 17.09
CA HIS A 35 -14.42 2.68 16.96
C HIS A 35 -13.28 2.71 15.94
N PHE A 36 -12.32 1.79 16.04
CA PHE A 36 -11.22 1.70 15.10
C PHE A 36 -11.69 1.40 13.67
N PHE A 37 -12.57 0.41 13.50
CA PHE A 37 -13.11 0.02 12.19
C PHE A 37 -13.78 1.20 11.50
N ASN A 38 -14.64 1.92 12.21
CA ASN A 38 -15.34 3.10 11.69
C ASN A 38 -14.42 4.29 11.38
N SER A 39 -13.18 4.29 11.90
CA SER A 39 -12.17 5.28 11.56
C SER A 39 -11.47 5.02 10.22
N ARG A 40 -11.58 3.79 9.69
CA ARG A 40 -10.89 3.35 8.48
C ARG A 40 -11.86 2.97 7.35
N ALA A 41 -13.01 2.41 7.69
CA ALA A 41 -13.98 1.91 6.73
C ALA A 41 -14.70 3.05 5.99
N LYS A 42 -14.91 2.88 4.67
CA LYS A 42 -15.66 3.84 3.83
C LYS A 42 -17.09 4.06 4.33
N GLN A 43 -17.71 3.04 4.92
CA GLN A 43 -19.04 3.12 5.51
C GLN A 43 -18.99 2.68 6.98
N PRO A 44 -19.46 3.51 7.91
CA PRO A 44 -19.49 3.14 9.31
C PRO A 44 -20.50 2.03 9.55
N VAL A 45 -20.17 1.13 10.46
CA VAL A 45 -21.04 0.07 10.95
C VAL A 45 -21.50 0.40 12.36
N THR A 46 -22.69 -0.06 12.74
CA THR A 46 -23.25 0.22 14.07
C THR A 46 -22.86 -0.83 15.10
N ASP A 47 -22.42 -2.01 14.67
CA ASP A 47 -22.10 -3.12 15.56
C ASP A 47 -21.17 -4.15 14.92
N MET A 48 -20.45 -4.90 15.76
CA MET A 48 -19.56 -5.98 15.39
C MET A 48 -19.84 -7.25 16.19
N ARG A 49 -19.67 -8.41 15.57
CA ARG A 49 -19.72 -9.73 16.23
C ARG A 49 -18.31 -10.25 16.49
N ARG A 50 -18.15 -11.00 17.57
CA ARG A 50 -16.92 -11.72 17.86
C ARG A 50 -16.80 -12.96 16.96
N VAL A 51 -15.61 -13.20 16.42
CA VAL A 51 -15.24 -14.45 15.73
C VAL A 51 -14.53 -15.38 16.73
N THR A 52 -14.85 -16.67 16.69
CA THR A 52 -14.28 -17.69 17.59
C THR A 52 -13.84 -18.93 16.81
N ARG A 53 -12.83 -19.65 17.32
CA ARG A 53 -12.43 -20.97 16.78
C ARG A 53 -13.57 -21.99 16.96
N SER A 54 -13.75 -22.88 15.97
CA SER A 54 -14.77 -23.94 15.96
C SER A 54 -14.51 -25.04 17.00
N THR A 55 -13.28 -25.17 17.48
CA THR A 55 -12.85 -26.24 18.37
C THR A 55 -12.69 -25.76 19.82
N ILE A 56 -13.44 -26.43 20.69
CA ILE A 56 -13.48 -26.26 22.13
C ILE A 56 -12.12 -26.66 22.72
N PHE A 57 -11.33 -25.70 23.16
CA PHE A 57 -10.50 -25.79 24.37
C PHE A 57 -10.36 -24.40 24.98
N ALA A 58 -11.48 -23.86 25.47
CA ALA A 58 -11.39 -22.93 26.59
C ALA A 58 -10.91 -23.76 27.79
N GLN A 59 -9.59 -23.81 28.04
CA GLN A 59 -9.17 -24.03 29.41
C GLN A 59 -9.79 -22.88 30.21
N ALA A 60 -10.70 -23.24 31.11
CA ALA A 60 -11.67 -22.33 31.76
C ALA A 60 -11.04 -21.31 32.73
N ASN A 61 -9.75 -20.97 32.58
CA ASN A 61 -9.02 -20.09 33.49
C ASN A 61 -7.94 -19.21 32.82
N THR A 62 -7.76 -19.24 31.50
CA THR A 62 -6.80 -18.34 30.83
C THR A 62 -7.52 -17.13 30.25
N GLN A 63 -7.04 -15.94 30.63
CA GLN A 63 -7.51 -14.69 30.03
C GLN A 63 -7.14 -14.64 28.55
N GLU A 64 -8.10 -14.38 27.67
CA GLU A 64 -7.87 -14.31 26.22
C GLU A 64 -6.78 -13.30 25.87
N SER A 65 -5.84 -13.68 25.02
CA SER A 65 -4.73 -12.81 24.62
C SER A 65 -5.15 -11.77 23.59
N TYR A 66 -6.13 -12.07 22.73
CA TYR A 66 -6.71 -11.13 21.78
C TYR A 66 -8.14 -11.51 21.43
N PHE A 67 -8.88 -10.57 20.87
CA PHE A 67 -10.24 -10.73 20.37
C PHE A 67 -10.29 -10.39 18.89
N VAL A 68 -11.06 -11.15 18.10
CA VAL A 68 -11.31 -10.86 16.68
C VAL A 68 -12.78 -10.48 16.53
N PHE A 69 -13.04 -9.35 15.86
CA PHE A 69 -14.38 -8.85 15.59
C PHE A 69 -14.59 -8.60 14.10
N GLU A 70 -15.77 -8.95 13.60
CA GLU A 70 -16.23 -8.64 12.24
C GLU A 70 -17.49 -7.77 12.30
N PRO A 71 -17.73 -6.88 11.33
CA PRO A 71 -19.04 -6.23 11.18
C PRO A 71 -20.19 -7.24 11.10
N LEU A 72 -21.36 -6.91 11.67
CA LEU A 72 -22.55 -7.75 11.53
C LEU A 72 -23.00 -7.90 10.07
N ARG A 73 -22.70 -6.91 9.24
CA ARG A 73 -23.01 -6.86 7.80
C ARG A 73 -21.80 -6.28 7.08
N GLY A 74 -21.48 -6.84 5.91
CA GLY A 74 -20.31 -6.45 5.13
C GLY A 74 -19.12 -7.35 5.40
N GLU A 75 -17.94 -6.82 5.14
CA GLU A 75 -16.65 -7.50 5.25
C GLU A 75 -15.70 -6.69 6.13
N GLY A 76 -14.52 -7.25 6.41
CA GLY A 76 -13.56 -6.66 7.32
C GLY A 76 -13.51 -7.35 8.68
N PHE A 77 -12.42 -7.13 9.39
CA PHE A 77 -12.21 -7.58 10.76
C PHE A 77 -11.31 -6.60 11.53
N VAL A 78 -11.33 -6.69 12.86
CA VAL A 78 -10.36 -6.02 13.75
C VAL A 78 -9.90 -7.01 14.82
N ILE A 79 -8.59 -7.09 15.03
CA ILE A 79 -7.94 -7.89 16.06
C ILE A 79 -7.50 -6.94 17.17
N VAL A 80 -8.12 -7.08 18.34
CA VAL A 80 -7.90 -6.23 19.51
C VAL A 80 -7.13 -6.99 20.58
N ALA A 81 -6.08 -6.37 21.14
CA ALA A 81 -5.29 -7.00 22.19
C ALA A 81 -6.10 -7.20 23.49
N GLY A 82 -5.80 -8.28 24.21
CA GLY A 82 -6.44 -8.68 25.46
C GLY A 82 -5.82 -8.07 26.71
N ASP A 83 -4.80 -7.22 26.57
CA ASP A 83 -4.13 -6.51 27.66
C ASP A 83 -3.79 -5.08 27.25
N LYS A 84 -4.06 -4.10 28.12
CA LYS A 84 -3.82 -2.68 27.89
C LYS A 84 -2.34 -2.29 27.84
N ASN A 85 -1.44 -3.20 28.18
CA ASN A 85 0.00 -2.99 28.01
C ASN A 85 0.54 -3.40 26.64
N ALA A 86 -0.30 -4.00 25.78
CA ALA A 86 -0.02 -4.21 24.36
C ALA A 86 -0.68 -3.11 23.50
N PRO A 87 -0.23 -2.87 22.26
CA PRO A 87 -0.93 -2.03 21.31
C PRO A 87 -2.40 -2.45 21.17
N PRO A 88 -3.36 -1.50 21.12
CA PRO A 88 -4.78 -1.84 21.13
C PRO A 88 -5.23 -2.65 19.90
N ILE A 89 -4.68 -2.34 18.73
CA ILE A 89 -5.03 -2.97 17.46
C ILE A 89 -3.82 -3.72 16.94
N LEU A 90 -3.95 -5.04 16.84
CA LEU A 90 -2.89 -5.95 16.38
C LEU A 90 -2.96 -6.17 14.87
N GLY A 91 -4.16 -6.15 14.31
CA GLY A 91 -4.36 -6.21 12.88
C GLY A 91 -5.81 -5.96 12.50
N TYR A 92 -6.07 -5.67 11.24
CA TYR A 92 -7.41 -5.39 10.73
C TYR A 92 -7.50 -5.54 9.22
N SER A 93 -8.72 -5.65 8.72
CA SER A 93 -9.06 -5.41 7.32
C SER A 93 -10.40 -4.69 7.24
N VAL A 94 -10.58 -3.85 6.23
CA VAL A 94 -11.89 -3.24 5.92
C VAL A 94 -12.57 -3.90 4.73
N THR A 95 -11.90 -4.85 4.07
CA THR A 95 -12.35 -5.52 2.85
C THR A 95 -12.44 -7.03 3.00
N ASN A 96 -11.65 -7.66 3.87
CA ASN A 96 -11.54 -9.12 3.96
C ASN A 96 -12.03 -9.64 5.31
N LYS A 97 -12.51 -10.88 5.33
CA LYS A 97 -12.98 -11.54 6.55
C LYS A 97 -11.87 -12.32 7.24
N PHE A 98 -12.08 -12.60 8.52
CA PHE A 98 -11.15 -13.39 9.30
C PHE A 98 -11.64 -14.83 9.44
N GLN A 99 -10.82 -15.78 8.98
CA GLN A 99 -11.03 -17.22 9.09
C GLN A 99 -9.97 -17.83 10.00
N PHE A 100 -10.41 -18.58 11.01
CA PHE A 100 -9.51 -19.37 11.85
C PHE A 100 -9.11 -20.69 11.21
N GLU A 101 -10.03 -21.32 10.49
CA GLU A 101 -9.81 -22.61 9.84
C GLU A 101 -9.25 -22.39 8.44
N GLY A 102 -8.25 -23.17 8.05
CA GLY A 102 -7.63 -23.07 6.73
C GLY A 102 -6.85 -21.77 6.48
N MET A 103 -6.49 -21.03 7.53
CA MET A 103 -5.64 -19.85 7.38
C MET A 103 -4.23 -20.23 6.92
N ALA A 104 -3.58 -19.28 6.24
CA ALA A 104 -2.17 -19.34 5.90
C ALA A 104 -1.31 -19.71 7.11
N SER A 105 -0.29 -20.52 6.85
CA SER A 105 0.66 -20.96 7.86
C SER A 105 1.31 -19.74 8.58
N SER A 106 1.79 -18.73 7.84
CA SER A 106 2.31 -17.48 8.40
C SER A 106 1.29 -16.65 9.19
N ASN A 107 0.01 -16.73 8.84
CA ASN A 107 -1.02 -16.05 9.62
C ASN A 107 -1.19 -16.73 10.97
N GLN A 108 -1.29 -18.07 11.01
CA GLN A 108 -1.40 -18.83 12.26
C GLN A 108 -0.21 -18.55 13.19
N SER A 109 0.96 -18.58 12.59
CA SER A 109 2.23 -18.11 13.10
C SER A 109 2.17 -16.74 13.78
N LEU A 110 1.81 -15.69 13.04
CA LEU A 110 1.65 -14.33 13.56
C LEU A 110 0.62 -14.25 14.70
N MET A 111 -0.50 -14.96 14.59
CA MET A 111 -1.50 -15.00 15.65
C MET A 111 -0.98 -15.68 16.93
N ASN A 112 -0.13 -16.72 16.81
CA ASN A 112 0.55 -17.34 17.95
C ASN A 112 1.59 -16.38 18.56
N GLN A 113 2.25 -15.57 17.74
CA GLN A 113 3.16 -14.52 18.20
C GLN A 113 2.45 -13.52 19.10
N TYR A 114 1.30 -13.00 18.67
CA TYR A 114 0.52 -12.07 19.48
C TYR A 114 0.07 -12.69 20.80
N ASP A 115 -0.36 -13.96 20.78
CA ASP A 115 -0.70 -14.68 22.01
C ASP A 115 0.51 -14.78 22.96
N HIS A 116 1.68 -15.15 22.44
CA HIS A 116 2.90 -15.27 23.23
C HIS A 116 3.36 -13.92 23.82
N GLN A 117 3.45 -12.86 23.00
CA GLN A 117 3.85 -11.53 23.46
C GLN A 117 2.93 -10.98 24.56
N ILE A 118 1.62 -11.21 24.43
CA ILE A 118 0.64 -10.74 25.43
C ILE A 118 0.74 -11.57 26.73
N ARG A 119 1.02 -12.87 26.64
CA ARG A 119 1.32 -13.70 27.83
C ARG A 119 2.59 -13.24 28.53
N GLU A 120 3.64 -12.93 27.78
CA GLU A 120 4.89 -12.40 28.31
C GLU A 120 4.69 -11.05 29.02
N ILE A 121 3.95 -10.12 28.41
CA ILE A 121 3.56 -8.85 29.03
C ILE A 121 2.93 -9.06 30.41
N ARG A 122 2.03 -10.05 30.52
CA ARG A 122 1.33 -10.39 31.77
C ARG A 122 2.29 -11.01 32.78
N ALA A 123 3.10 -11.97 32.35
CA ALA A 123 4.05 -12.70 33.19
C ALA A 123 5.14 -11.79 33.76
N SER A 124 5.65 -10.85 32.97
CA SER A 124 6.71 -9.92 33.35
C SER A 124 6.20 -8.67 34.08
N HIS A 125 4.87 -8.49 34.17
CA HIS A 125 4.23 -7.26 34.62
C HIS A 125 4.69 -6.01 33.86
N TYR A 126 4.87 -6.15 32.54
CA TYR A 126 5.32 -5.08 31.66
C TYR A 126 4.43 -3.83 31.79
N LYS A 127 5.04 -2.65 31.71
CA LYS A 127 4.33 -1.37 31.72
C LYS A 127 4.45 -0.72 30.36
N ALA A 128 3.31 -0.59 29.69
CA ALA A 128 3.27 0.07 28.39
C ALA A 128 3.84 1.50 28.44
N PRO A 129 4.49 1.94 27.35
CA PRO A 129 4.88 3.32 27.16
C PRO A 129 3.64 4.23 27.06
N LEU A 130 3.87 5.54 27.10
CA LEU A 130 2.77 6.52 27.10
C LEU A 130 1.98 6.49 25.78
N GLU A 131 2.62 6.22 24.63
CA GLU A 131 1.90 6.16 23.35
C GLU A 131 0.84 5.06 23.35
N VAL A 132 1.18 3.86 23.83
CA VAL A 132 0.23 2.73 23.91
C VAL A 132 -0.93 3.05 24.84
N LYS A 133 -0.67 3.67 26.01
CA LYS A 133 -1.72 4.09 26.94
C LYS A 133 -2.64 5.14 26.31
N ASN A 134 -2.07 6.11 25.59
CA ASN A 134 -2.85 7.15 24.90
C ASN A 134 -3.68 6.56 23.75
N ALA A 135 -3.15 5.57 23.02
CA ALA A 135 -3.90 4.87 21.97
C ALA A 135 -5.13 4.15 22.52
N TRP A 136 -4.99 3.46 23.67
CA TRP A 136 -6.13 2.85 24.38
C TRP A 136 -7.16 3.88 24.84
N ILE A 137 -6.73 5.01 25.40
CA ILE A 137 -7.65 6.09 25.81
C ILE A 137 -8.39 6.61 24.57
N ALA A 138 -7.67 6.96 23.51
CA ALA A 138 -8.26 7.53 22.31
C ALA A 138 -9.33 6.61 21.70
N LEU A 139 -9.03 5.32 21.57
CA LEU A 139 -9.96 4.33 21.02
C LEU A 139 -11.13 4.03 21.94
N THR A 140 -10.93 4.01 23.26
CA THR A 140 -12.06 3.78 24.19
C THR A 140 -12.98 4.99 24.32
N THR A 141 -12.46 6.21 24.21
CA THR A 141 -13.26 7.46 24.30
C THR A 141 -13.72 8.00 22.95
N ASN A 142 -13.40 7.33 21.84
CA ASN A 142 -13.69 7.80 20.48
C ASN A 142 -13.13 9.20 20.16
N THR A 143 -11.99 9.56 20.75
CA THR A 143 -11.36 10.89 20.58
C THR A 143 -10.29 10.92 19.50
N PHE A 144 -10.11 9.83 18.73
CA PHE A 144 -9.28 9.81 17.51
C PHE A 144 -10.02 10.41 16.30
N ALA A 145 -11.31 10.72 16.41
CA ALA A 145 -12.09 11.34 15.35
C ALA A 145 -11.49 12.71 14.99
N GLY A 146 -10.78 12.78 13.84
CA GLY A 146 -10.14 13.99 13.33
C GLY A 146 -8.61 13.99 13.36
N THR A 147 -7.96 12.96 13.90
CA THR A 147 -6.55 12.67 13.62
C THR A 147 -6.49 11.58 12.56
N GLU A 148 -6.59 11.95 11.28
CA GLU A 148 -6.16 11.02 10.23
C GLU A 148 -4.71 10.63 10.52
N SER A 149 -4.41 9.33 10.53
CA SER A 149 -3.00 8.95 10.40
C SER A 149 -2.57 9.44 9.02
N ASN A 150 -1.69 10.44 8.98
CA ASN A 150 -1.07 10.93 7.74
C ASN A 150 -0.15 9.87 7.08
N ARG A 151 -0.23 8.59 7.47
CA ARG A 151 0.70 7.52 7.10
C ARG A 151 -0.03 6.22 6.77
N ILE A 152 -1.09 6.31 5.98
CA ILE A 152 -1.74 5.13 5.39
C ILE A 152 -1.44 5.08 3.90
N VAL A 153 -0.92 3.96 3.46
CA VAL A 153 -0.83 3.57 2.06
C VAL A 153 -1.63 2.28 1.91
N TRP A 154 -2.78 2.36 1.23
CA TRP A 154 -3.60 1.20 0.93
C TRP A 154 -2.85 0.21 0.02
N GLN A 155 -3.34 -1.03 0.00
CA GLN A 155 -2.77 -2.13 -0.76
C GLN A 155 -2.50 -1.75 -2.22
N LEU A 156 -1.35 -2.14 -2.75
CA LEU A 156 -0.94 -1.93 -4.14
C LEU A 156 -1.53 -3.01 -5.05
N LEU A 157 -1.57 -4.26 -4.58
CA LEU A 157 -2.10 -5.37 -5.37
C LEU A 157 -3.62 -5.36 -5.28
N GLU A 158 -4.25 -5.56 -6.43
CA GLU A 158 -5.68 -5.90 -6.49
C GLU A 158 -5.91 -7.40 -6.46
N SER A 159 -4.93 -8.20 -6.91
CA SER A 159 -5.04 -9.64 -6.98
C SER A 159 -5.17 -10.28 -5.60
N GLU A 160 -6.11 -11.20 -5.46
CA GLU A 160 -6.34 -12.05 -4.30
C GLU A 160 -6.34 -13.51 -4.76
N TRP A 161 -5.17 -13.98 -5.17
CA TRP A 161 -4.99 -15.32 -5.75
C TRP A 161 -4.74 -16.39 -4.68
N ASP A 162 -5.06 -17.64 -5.02
CA ASP A 162 -4.92 -18.82 -4.16
C ASP A 162 -3.99 -19.84 -4.83
N GLN A 163 -3.67 -20.90 -4.11
CA GLN A 163 -2.80 -21.99 -4.55
C GLN A 163 -3.56 -23.22 -5.03
N SER A 164 -4.85 -23.30 -4.70
CA SER A 164 -5.69 -24.45 -5.03
C SER A 164 -6.46 -24.27 -6.34
N ASN A 165 -7.36 -25.19 -6.67
CA ASN A 165 -8.24 -25.03 -7.83
C ASN A 165 -9.06 -23.73 -7.71
N PRO A 166 -9.16 -22.91 -8.78
CA PRO A 166 -8.74 -23.18 -10.16
C PRO A 166 -7.32 -22.70 -10.55
N TYR A 167 -6.56 -22.10 -9.64
CA TYR A 167 -5.23 -21.53 -9.91
C TYR A 167 -4.19 -22.58 -10.27
N ASN A 168 -4.25 -23.75 -9.63
CA ASN A 168 -3.31 -24.85 -9.87
C ASN A 168 -3.64 -25.72 -11.09
N ALA A 169 -4.56 -25.33 -11.98
CA ALA A 169 -5.11 -26.24 -12.99
C ALA A 169 -4.06 -26.88 -13.92
N TYR A 170 -2.91 -26.23 -14.11
CA TYR A 170 -1.79 -26.74 -14.91
C TYR A 170 -0.65 -27.37 -14.09
N CYS A 171 -0.71 -27.31 -12.76
CA CYS A 171 0.25 -28.00 -11.89
C CYS A 171 0.17 -29.53 -12.08
N PRO A 172 1.29 -30.25 -11.86
CA PRO A 172 1.36 -31.70 -12.06
C PRO A 172 0.45 -32.47 -11.08
N THR A 173 0.25 -33.75 -11.36
CA THR A 173 -0.53 -34.67 -10.52
C THR A 173 0.33 -35.82 -10.05
N ASN A 174 0.13 -36.29 -8.82
CA ASN A 174 0.77 -37.53 -8.35
C ASN A 174 0.23 -38.76 -9.10
N GLY A 175 0.80 -39.94 -8.80
CA GLY A 175 0.39 -41.22 -9.42
C GLY A 175 -1.08 -41.62 -9.19
N SER A 176 -1.78 -40.98 -8.24
CA SER A 176 -3.22 -41.17 -8.00
C SER A 176 -4.12 -40.21 -8.80
N GLY A 177 -3.53 -39.27 -9.54
CA GLY A 177 -4.24 -38.23 -10.28
C GLY A 177 -4.64 -37.02 -9.43
N LYS A 178 -4.19 -36.93 -8.17
CA LYS A 178 -4.43 -35.75 -7.32
C LYS A 178 -3.44 -34.65 -7.70
N ARG A 179 -3.96 -33.45 -7.91
CA ARG A 179 -3.19 -32.29 -8.39
C ARG A 179 -2.40 -31.61 -7.27
N ALA A 180 -1.17 -31.22 -7.57
CA ALA A 180 -0.35 -30.38 -6.70
C ALA A 180 -1.00 -29.00 -6.50
N VAL A 181 -0.76 -28.36 -5.37
CA VAL A 181 -1.02 -26.90 -5.25
C VAL A 181 0.09 -26.12 -5.96
N THR A 182 -0.13 -24.84 -6.27
CA THR A 182 0.89 -24.02 -6.95
C THR A 182 2.14 -23.81 -6.09
N GLY A 183 1.96 -23.68 -4.78
CA GLY A 183 3.01 -23.29 -3.83
C GLY A 183 2.97 -21.79 -3.53
N CYS A 184 3.33 -21.45 -2.29
CA CYS A 184 3.28 -20.06 -1.80
C CYS A 184 4.26 -19.15 -2.56
N VAL A 185 5.47 -19.63 -2.81
CA VAL A 185 6.50 -18.93 -3.58
C VAL A 185 5.99 -18.55 -4.97
N ALA A 186 5.51 -19.53 -5.74
CA ALA A 186 4.95 -19.29 -7.08
C ALA A 186 3.76 -18.33 -7.06
N THR A 187 2.91 -18.41 -6.03
CA THR A 187 1.73 -17.55 -5.89
C THR A 187 2.11 -16.10 -5.58
N ALA A 188 3.06 -15.87 -4.68
CA ALA A 188 3.57 -14.53 -4.39
C ALA A 188 4.24 -13.91 -5.61
N MET A 189 5.09 -14.68 -6.31
CA MET A 189 5.72 -14.26 -7.57
C MET A 189 4.67 -13.87 -8.61
N ALA A 190 3.67 -14.72 -8.84
CA ALA A 190 2.62 -14.50 -9.83
C ALA A 190 1.80 -13.24 -9.53
N GLN A 191 1.48 -12.98 -8.26
CA GLN A 191 0.76 -11.76 -7.87
C GLN A 191 1.59 -10.49 -8.09
N VAL A 192 2.91 -10.52 -7.81
CA VAL A 192 3.80 -9.39 -8.11
C VAL A 192 3.95 -9.18 -9.61
N MET A 193 4.09 -10.25 -10.41
CA MET A 193 4.11 -10.14 -11.88
C MET A 193 2.80 -9.56 -12.43
N ARG A 194 1.65 -9.97 -11.85
CA ARG A 194 0.33 -9.44 -12.21
C ARG A 194 0.18 -7.95 -11.90
N TYR A 195 0.71 -7.49 -10.77
CA TYR A 195 0.72 -6.07 -10.41
C TYR A 195 1.43 -5.22 -11.46
N TRP A 196 2.58 -5.68 -11.95
CA TRP A 196 3.34 -5.00 -12.98
C TRP A 196 2.79 -5.21 -14.40
N GLU A 197 1.90 -6.18 -14.60
CA GLU A 197 1.50 -6.70 -15.90
C GLU A 197 2.74 -6.98 -16.79
N TRP A 198 3.73 -7.64 -16.18
CA TRP A 198 5.05 -7.85 -16.78
C TRP A 198 5.44 -9.33 -16.76
N PRO A 199 6.03 -9.86 -17.86
CA PRO A 199 6.55 -9.18 -19.07
C PRO A 199 5.52 -8.59 -20.05
N SER A 200 5.89 -7.47 -20.70
CA SER A 200 5.04 -6.73 -21.66
C SER A 200 5.08 -7.25 -23.11
N GLY A 201 5.69 -8.41 -23.35
CA GLY A 201 5.89 -8.95 -24.69
C GLY A 201 6.32 -10.42 -24.69
N THR A 202 6.81 -10.89 -25.83
CA THR A 202 7.38 -12.24 -25.92
C THR A 202 8.77 -12.18 -25.30
N LEU A 203 8.93 -12.78 -24.13
CA LEU A 203 10.25 -13.04 -23.58
C LEU A 203 10.99 -14.05 -24.46
N GLY A 204 12.32 -14.10 -24.31
CA GLY A 204 13.06 -15.30 -24.68
C GLY A 204 12.39 -16.52 -24.02
N GLN A 205 12.34 -17.64 -24.74
CA GLN A 205 11.87 -18.88 -24.14
C GLN A 205 13.06 -19.55 -23.44
N HIS A 206 12.89 -19.88 -22.18
CA HIS A 206 13.88 -20.60 -21.40
C HIS A 206 13.34 -22.01 -21.17
N TRP A 207 14.14 -23.02 -21.52
CA TRP A 207 13.83 -24.40 -21.18
C TRP A 207 14.32 -24.63 -19.76
N VAL A 208 13.40 -25.00 -18.87
CA VAL A 208 13.74 -25.44 -17.52
C VAL A 208 13.43 -26.92 -17.41
N GLU A 209 14.32 -27.66 -16.74
CA GLU A 209 14.18 -29.08 -16.43
C GLU A 209 14.91 -29.38 -15.12
N TYR A 210 14.19 -29.96 -14.16
CA TYR A 210 14.75 -30.40 -12.88
C TYR A 210 14.01 -31.65 -12.40
N GLU A 211 14.61 -32.36 -11.45
CA GLU A 211 14.01 -33.51 -10.78
C GLU A 211 13.65 -33.12 -9.35
N ALA A 212 12.45 -33.50 -8.90
CA ALA A 212 12.07 -33.37 -7.49
C ALA A 212 11.39 -34.65 -7.00
N ASP A 213 11.77 -35.13 -5.82
CA ASP A 213 11.30 -36.37 -5.23
C ASP A 213 10.95 -36.30 -3.72
N ASP A 214 11.03 -35.11 -3.11
CA ASP A 214 10.81 -34.91 -1.68
C ASP A 214 9.31 -34.89 -1.28
N LYS A 215 8.40 -34.49 -2.17
CA LYS A 215 6.94 -34.51 -1.95
C LYS A 215 6.24 -35.68 -2.66
N ASP A 216 4.91 -35.72 -2.57
CA ASP A 216 4.10 -36.80 -3.15
C ASP A 216 3.87 -36.68 -4.67
N VAL A 217 4.27 -35.58 -5.31
CA VAL A 217 4.27 -35.42 -6.76
C VAL A 217 5.74 -35.40 -7.21
N GLN A 218 6.24 -36.56 -7.65
CA GLN A 218 7.67 -36.77 -7.92
C GLN A 218 7.93 -36.94 -9.42
N GLY A 219 9.13 -36.55 -9.85
CA GLY A 219 9.69 -36.84 -11.16
C GLY A 219 10.32 -35.63 -11.83
N THR A 220 10.56 -35.76 -13.14
CA THR A 220 11.11 -34.70 -13.97
C THR A 220 10.04 -33.65 -14.26
N PHE A 221 10.28 -32.41 -13.85
CA PHE A 221 9.45 -31.27 -14.21
C PHE A 221 10.20 -30.45 -15.26
N SER A 222 9.54 -30.21 -16.39
CA SER A 222 10.14 -29.41 -17.45
C SER A 222 9.10 -28.62 -18.24
N GLY A 223 9.56 -27.53 -18.84
CA GLY A 223 8.70 -26.66 -19.62
C GLY A 223 9.43 -25.44 -20.17
N TRP A 224 8.82 -24.82 -21.17
CA TRP A 224 9.28 -23.54 -21.70
C TRP A 224 8.67 -22.38 -20.90
N ILE A 225 9.49 -21.76 -20.06
CA ILE A 225 9.16 -20.53 -19.34
C ILE A 225 9.36 -19.33 -20.27
N GLY A 226 8.56 -18.29 -20.08
CA GLY A 226 8.56 -17.12 -20.98
C GLY A 226 7.96 -17.41 -22.36
N SER A 227 7.41 -18.62 -22.58
CA SER A 227 6.79 -18.98 -23.85
C SER A 227 5.45 -18.27 -24.06
N GLY A 228 5.45 -17.34 -25.02
CA GLY A 228 4.27 -16.56 -25.41
C GLY A 228 4.11 -15.26 -24.63
N GLN A 229 3.14 -14.45 -25.04
CA GLN A 229 2.76 -13.24 -24.30
C GLN A 229 1.77 -13.63 -23.20
N TYR A 230 2.05 -13.30 -21.94
CA TYR A 230 1.04 -13.37 -20.89
C TYR A 230 -0.04 -12.35 -21.20
N SER A 231 -1.29 -12.80 -21.30
CA SER A 231 -2.38 -11.89 -21.62
C SER A 231 -2.97 -11.31 -20.34
N TRP A 232 -2.27 -10.35 -19.73
CA TRP A 232 -2.58 -9.76 -18.42
C TRP A 232 -4.02 -9.28 -18.28
N GLY A 233 -4.59 -8.67 -19.33
CA GLY A 233 -6.00 -8.24 -19.34
C GLY A 233 -7.03 -9.38 -19.22
N PHE A 234 -6.62 -10.64 -19.33
CA PHE A 234 -7.44 -11.82 -19.07
C PHE A 234 -7.14 -12.50 -17.72
N MET A 235 -6.35 -11.86 -16.85
CA MET A 235 -6.05 -12.34 -15.51
C MET A 235 -6.82 -11.51 -14.46
N PRO A 236 -8.07 -11.88 -14.13
CA PRO A 236 -8.86 -11.16 -13.13
C PRO A 236 -8.22 -11.24 -11.74
N ASP A 237 -8.59 -10.30 -10.89
CA ASP A 237 -7.99 -10.15 -9.56
C ASP A 237 -8.37 -11.30 -8.62
N ASN A 238 -9.51 -11.96 -8.84
CA ASN A 238 -9.85 -13.20 -8.16
C ASN A 238 -10.58 -14.16 -9.11
N LEU A 239 -10.47 -15.45 -8.82
CA LEU A 239 -11.22 -16.49 -9.51
C LEU A 239 -12.32 -17.04 -8.58
N SER A 240 -13.55 -17.04 -9.08
CA SER A 240 -14.62 -17.78 -8.41
C SER A 240 -14.29 -19.27 -8.45
N PRO A 241 -14.41 -20.01 -7.33
CA PRO A 241 -14.30 -21.48 -7.35
C PRO A 241 -15.28 -22.16 -8.32
N LEU A 242 -16.37 -21.46 -8.69
CA LEU A 242 -17.39 -21.91 -9.64
C LEU A 242 -17.17 -21.38 -11.07
N GLY A 243 -16.21 -20.46 -11.27
CA GLY A 243 -16.00 -19.72 -12.52
C GLY A 243 -15.20 -20.48 -13.60
N GLY A 244 -14.78 -21.71 -13.32
CA GLY A 244 -13.94 -22.50 -14.22
C GLY A 244 -12.46 -22.11 -14.17
N VAL A 245 -11.64 -22.82 -14.96
CA VAL A 245 -10.20 -22.60 -15.04
C VAL A 245 -9.90 -21.37 -15.88
N ASN A 246 -9.07 -20.45 -15.36
CA ASN A 246 -8.43 -19.41 -16.16
C ASN A 246 -7.06 -19.90 -16.64
N PRO A 247 -6.87 -20.13 -17.95
CA PRO A 247 -5.64 -20.72 -18.47
C PRO A 247 -4.44 -19.76 -18.42
N GLU A 248 -4.65 -18.44 -18.41
CA GLU A 248 -3.55 -17.46 -18.31
C GLU A 248 -2.98 -17.46 -16.89
N ILE A 249 -3.84 -17.43 -15.87
CA ILE A 249 -3.42 -17.52 -14.46
C ILE A 249 -2.80 -18.89 -14.17
N ALA A 250 -3.43 -20.00 -14.61
CA ALA A 250 -2.88 -21.34 -14.38
C ALA A 250 -1.51 -21.54 -15.05
N ARG A 251 -1.30 -20.94 -16.24
CA ARG A 251 0.01 -20.94 -16.92
C ARG A 251 1.03 -20.11 -16.16
N LEU A 252 0.69 -18.90 -15.73
CA LEU A 252 1.58 -18.04 -14.94
C LEU A 252 1.99 -18.74 -13.64
N MET A 253 1.05 -19.37 -12.94
CA MET A 253 1.32 -20.12 -11.70
C MET A 253 2.28 -21.30 -11.95
N LEU A 254 2.05 -22.08 -13.01
CA LEU A 254 2.96 -23.17 -13.38
C LEU A 254 4.34 -22.64 -13.75
N HIS A 255 4.42 -21.59 -14.57
CA HIS A 255 5.69 -21.00 -14.98
C HIS A 255 6.46 -20.43 -13.79
N ALA A 256 5.79 -19.75 -12.86
CA ALA A 256 6.40 -19.27 -11.63
C ALA A 256 6.94 -20.42 -10.79
N GLY A 257 6.21 -21.54 -10.68
CA GLY A 257 6.67 -22.73 -9.97
C GLY A 257 7.87 -23.42 -10.65
N LEU A 258 7.84 -23.58 -11.98
CA LEU A 258 8.97 -24.15 -12.71
C LEU A 258 10.23 -23.29 -12.57
N ALA A 259 10.08 -21.96 -12.55
CA ALA A 259 11.19 -21.01 -12.49
C ALA A 259 12.00 -21.07 -11.19
N VAL A 260 11.39 -21.56 -10.10
CA VAL A 260 12.01 -21.71 -8.78
C VAL A 260 12.20 -23.18 -8.41
N GLU A 261 12.27 -24.07 -9.40
CA GLU A 261 12.47 -25.51 -9.21
C GLU A 261 11.51 -26.12 -8.17
N MET A 262 10.23 -25.74 -8.22
CA MET A 262 9.23 -26.12 -7.22
C MET A 262 9.13 -27.63 -7.01
N ASP A 263 9.26 -28.05 -5.76
CA ASP A 263 8.95 -29.40 -5.29
C ASP A 263 7.45 -29.51 -5.02
N TYR A 264 6.73 -30.08 -5.99
CA TYR A 264 5.27 -30.10 -6.03
C TYR A 264 4.66 -31.10 -5.05
N GLY A 265 3.67 -30.67 -4.26
CA GLY A 265 2.91 -31.58 -3.39
C GLY A 265 1.42 -31.29 -3.40
N THR A 266 0.62 -32.34 -3.18
CA THR A 266 -0.84 -32.24 -3.19
C THR A 266 -1.43 -31.66 -1.90
N SER A 267 -0.60 -31.47 -0.88
CA SER A 267 -0.97 -30.84 0.40
C SER A 267 -0.11 -29.60 0.71
N GLY A 268 0.81 -29.25 -0.18
CA GLY A 268 1.77 -28.16 -0.05
C GLY A 268 2.92 -28.36 -1.04
N SER A 269 3.28 -27.31 -1.77
CA SER A 269 4.45 -27.30 -2.67
C SER A 269 5.48 -26.32 -2.09
N SER A 270 6.76 -26.62 -2.27
CA SER A 270 7.88 -25.92 -1.61
C SER A 270 8.96 -25.52 -2.61
N ALA A 271 9.56 -24.36 -2.40
CA ALA A 271 10.72 -23.85 -3.14
C ALA A 271 11.51 -22.93 -2.20
N TYR A 272 12.79 -22.67 -2.50
CA TYR A 272 13.58 -21.74 -1.69
C TYR A 272 13.24 -20.29 -2.06
N PRO A 273 12.98 -19.41 -1.07
CA PRO A 273 12.75 -18.00 -1.36
C PRO A 273 13.92 -17.29 -2.02
N SER A 274 15.16 -17.77 -1.82
CA SER A 274 16.35 -17.25 -2.49
C SER A 274 16.26 -17.31 -4.00
N ASP A 275 15.57 -18.32 -4.55
CA ASP A 275 15.50 -18.58 -5.98
C ASP A 275 14.57 -17.59 -6.68
N ILE A 276 13.75 -16.84 -5.92
CA ILE A 276 12.80 -15.88 -6.46
C ILE A 276 13.50 -14.74 -7.19
N ALA A 277 14.57 -14.18 -6.61
CA ALA A 277 15.29 -13.05 -7.18
C ALA A 277 15.92 -13.43 -8.53
N ASP A 278 16.66 -14.54 -8.53
CA ASP A 278 17.29 -15.12 -9.73
C ASP A 278 16.23 -15.47 -10.79
N ALA A 279 15.13 -16.11 -10.39
CA ALA A 279 14.07 -16.49 -11.32
C ALA A 279 13.36 -15.30 -11.95
N MET A 280 13.10 -14.24 -11.17
CA MET A 280 12.49 -13.00 -11.64
C MET A 280 13.39 -12.31 -12.67
N GLU A 281 14.70 -12.26 -12.42
CA GLU A 281 15.68 -11.71 -13.36
C GLU A 281 15.81 -12.58 -14.62
N GLU A 282 16.22 -13.85 -14.45
CA GLU A 282 16.62 -14.73 -15.55
C GLU A 282 15.45 -15.05 -16.49
N TYR A 283 14.30 -15.42 -15.93
CA TYR A 283 13.20 -15.98 -16.72
C TYR A 283 12.09 -14.97 -17.03
N PHE A 284 11.99 -13.90 -16.26
CA PHE A 284 10.91 -12.93 -16.38
C PHE A 284 11.40 -11.50 -16.69
N ASN A 285 12.72 -11.31 -16.82
CA ASN A 285 13.34 -10.05 -17.20
C ASN A 285 12.93 -8.91 -16.25
N PHE A 286 12.98 -9.19 -14.95
CA PHE A 286 12.98 -8.19 -13.87
C PHE A 286 14.42 -7.73 -13.57
N GLN A 287 14.56 -6.65 -12.82
CA GLN A 287 15.80 -6.32 -12.15
C GLN A 287 16.09 -7.37 -11.08
N GLU A 288 17.37 -7.62 -10.82
CA GLU A 288 17.82 -8.45 -9.71
C GLU A 288 17.22 -7.93 -8.40
N GLY A 289 16.47 -8.80 -7.71
CA GLY A 289 15.86 -8.49 -6.43
C GLY A 289 16.90 -8.54 -5.31
N ASP A 290 16.74 -7.68 -4.31
CA ASP A 290 17.62 -7.60 -3.15
C ASP A 290 17.01 -8.38 -1.99
N LEU A 291 17.50 -9.61 -1.76
CA LEU A 291 17.10 -10.45 -0.64
C LEU A 291 17.84 -10.00 0.62
N GLU A 292 17.07 -9.59 1.62
CA GLU A 292 17.62 -9.15 2.90
C GLU A 292 16.97 -9.87 4.08
N ASP A 293 17.79 -10.16 5.09
CA ASP A 293 17.36 -10.79 6.32
C ASP A 293 16.90 -9.76 7.36
N ARG A 294 15.76 -10.06 7.99
CA ARG A 294 15.14 -9.22 9.02
C ARG A 294 16.07 -8.97 10.20
N ASP A 295 16.89 -9.95 10.55
CA ASP A 295 17.72 -9.93 11.76
C ASP A 295 18.90 -8.95 11.66
N ASP A 296 19.20 -8.46 10.45
CA ASP A 296 20.20 -7.41 10.21
C ASP A 296 19.70 -6.00 10.61
N TYR A 297 18.42 -5.86 10.97
CA TYR A 297 17.77 -4.57 11.19
C TYR A 297 17.06 -4.48 12.56
N SER A 298 17.00 -3.28 13.13
CA SER A 298 16.03 -3.01 14.19
C SER A 298 14.60 -2.97 13.65
N ASP A 299 13.58 -3.15 14.51
CA ASP A 299 12.17 -3.04 14.12
C ASP A 299 11.88 -1.73 13.37
N ALA A 300 12.44 -0.61 13.83
CA ALA A 300 12.22 0.69 13.21
C ALA A 300 12.86 0.80 11.82
N GLU A 301 14.08 0.31 11.65
CA GLU A 301 14.79 0.31 10.36
C GLU A 301 14.10 -0.61 9.36
N TRP A 302 13.71 -1.81 9.79
CA TRP A 302 13.03 -2.78 8.94
C TRP A 302 11.67 -2.27 8.46
N ILE A 303 10.84 -1.76 9.38
CA ILE A 303 9.55 -1.14 9.04
C ILE A 303 9.75 0.05 8.10
N GLN A 304 10.72 0.91 8.37
CA GLN A 304 11.01 2.05 7.50
C GLN A 304 11.43 1.60 6.09
N LYS A 305 12.24 0.53 5.98
CA LYS A 305 12.65 -0.02 4.68
C LYS A 305 11.45 -0.57 3.89
N LEU A 306 10.60 -1.36 4.54
CA LEU A 306 9.35 -1.86 3.94
C LEU A 306 8.43 -0.72 3.48
N GLN A 307 8.22 0.27 4.33
CA GLN A 307 7.42 1.45 4.01
C GLN A 307 8.03 2.24 2.84
N THR A 308 9.35 2.36 2.77
CA THR A 308 10.05 3.05 1.67
C THR A 308 9.79 2.35 0.34
N SER A 309 9.88 1.02 0.29
CA SER A 309 9.56 0.25 -0.92
C SER A 309 8.12 0.46 -1.39
N ILE A 310 7.16 0.38 -0.46
CA ILE A 310 5.73 0.57 -0.74
C ILE A 310 5.40 2.03 -1.13
N ASN A 311 6.13 3.01 -0.57
CA ASN A 311 6.04 4.42 -0.96
C ASN A 311 6.53 4.66 -2.39
N SER A 312 7.54 3.90 -2.83
CA SER A 312 8.00 3.87 -4.22
C SER A 312 7.04 3.13 -5.16
N GLY A 313 5.97 2.52 -4.62
CA GLY A 313 5.01 1.73 -5.41
C GLY A 313 5.53 0.34 -5.78
N ILE A 314 6.48 -0.17 -5.01
CA ILE A 314 7.10 -1.49 -5.21
C ILE A 314 6.56 -2.42 -4.11
N PRO A 315 5.80 -3.47 -4.44
CA PRO A 315 5.43 -4.48 -3.47
C PRO A 315 6.65 -5.32 -3.09
N VAL A 316 6.65 -5.85 -1.87
CA VAL A 316 7.76 -6.62 -1.30
C VAL A 316 7.33 -8.07 -1.13
N ILE A 317 8.08 -9.01 -1.71
CA ILE A 317 7.88 -10.44 -1.42
C ILE A 317 8.52 -10.71 -0.07
N TYR A 318 7.76 -11.29 0.85
CA TYR A 318 8.16 -11.48 2.24
C TYR A 318 8.08 -12.94 2.62
N ASN A 319 9.06 -13.39 3.39
CA ASN A 319 9.22 -14.76 3.81
C ASN A 319 9.27 -14.84 5.33
N GLY A 320 8.78 -15.95 5.85
CA GLY A 320 8.89 -16.25 7.25
C GLY A 320 8.76 -17.74 7.47
N ARG A 321 9.39 -18.19 8.55
CA ARG A 321 9.40 -19.59 8.94
C ARG A 321 8.90 -19.71 10.38
N ARG A 322 8.23 -20.82 10.66
CA ARG A 322 7.99 -21.28 12.03
C ARG A 322 8.53 -22.69 12.21
N ILE A 323 8.86 -23.01 13.44
CA ILE A 323 9.06 -24.39 13.88
C ILE A 323 7.87 -24.71 14.78
N ASP A 324 7.16 -25.80 14.49
CA ASP A 324 6.05 -26.26 15.34
C ASP A 324 6.56 -26.99 16.61
N PRO A 325 5.69 -27.30 17.59
CA PRO A 325 6.11 -28.02 18.81
C PRO A 325 6.73 -29.39 18.56
N GLU A 326 6.47 -29.99 17.40
CA GLU A 326 7.02 -31.27 16.95
C GLU A 326 8.42 -31.12 16.33
N GLY A 327 8.87 -29.89 16.08
CA GLY A 327 10.17 -29.56 15.50
C GLY A 327 10.16 -29.46 13.98
N GLU A 328 8.98 -29.53 13.34
CA GLU A 328 8.85 -29.43 11.89
C GLU A 328 8.88 -27.98 11.44
N GLU A 329 9.56 -27.74 10.33
CA GLU A 329 9.75 -26.42 9.75
C GLU A 329 8.62 -26.10 8.78
N HIS A 330 7.96 -24.96 8.98
CA HIS A 330 6.90 -24.47 8.09
C HIS A 330 7.26 -23.08 7.60
N GLY A 331 7.89 -23.02 6.43
CA GLY A 331 8.11 -21.78 5.68
C GLY A 331 6.85 -21.32 4.96
N HIS A 332 6.76 -20.02 4.70
CA HIS A 332 5.74 -19.46 3.81
C HIS A 332 6.19 -18.11 3.23
N THR A 333 5.74 -17.84 2.01
CA THR A 333 6.06 -16.64 1.22
C THR A 333 4.78 -15.90 0.82
N TRP A 334 4.72 -14.61 1.07
CA TRP A 334 3.56 -13.76 0.79
C TRP A 334 3.99 -12.37 0.29
N VAL A 335 3.03 -11.48 0.02
CA VAL A 335 3.32 -10.13 -0.47
C VAL A 335 2.93 -9.08 0.58
N LEU A 336 3.85 -8.14 0.84
CA LEU A 336 3.57 -6.90 1.54
C LEU A 336 3.41 -5.76 0.53
N ASP A 337 2.29 -5.05 0.60
CA ASP A 337 1.90 -4.13 -0.46
C ASP A 337 1.13 -2.90 0.03
N GLY A 338 1.12 -2.64 1.32
CA GLY A 338 0.49 -1.47 1.93
C GLY A 338 0.96 -1.28 3.37
N TYR A 339 0.66 -0.14 3.99
CA TYR A 339 0.85 0.05 5.43
C TYR A 339 -0.13 1.06 6.05
N ASP A 340 -0.38 0.95 7.35
CA ASP A 340 -1.09 1.92 8.20
C ASP A 340 -0.34 2.09 9.51
N ASP A 341 0.33 3.24 9.67
CA ASP A 341 1.38 3.42 10.68
C ASP A 341 2.43 2.30 10.54
N ASN A 342 2.68 1.51 11.58
CA ASN A 342 3.65 0.41 11.58
C ASN A 342 3.03 -0.94 11.16
N ARG A 343 1.74 -0.98 10.82
CA ARG A 343 1.07 -2.21 10.39
C ARG A 343 1.25 -2.37 8.89
N MET A 344 1.74 -3.52 8.45
CA MET A 344 1.93 -3.82 7.03
C MET A 344 0.71 -4.56 6.48
N HIS A 345 0.23 -4.18 5.29
CA HIS A 345 -0.76 -4.96 4.57
C HIS A 345 -0.13 -6.25 4.07
N MET A 346 -0.80 -7.37 4.32
CA MET A 346 -0.35 -8.72 3.98
C MET A 346 -1.37 -9.35 3.04
N ASN A 347 -0.93 -9.65 1.82
CA ASN A 347 -1.62 -10.55 0.91
C ASN A 347 -1.00 -11.93 1.04
N TRP A 348 -1.71 -12.85 1.71
CA TRP A 348 -1.17 -14.14 2.11
C TRP A 348 -1.04 -15.15 0.96
N GLY A 349 -1.74 -14.94 -0.16
CA GLY A 349 -1.83 -15.94 -1.23
C GLY A 349 -2.80 -17.11 -0.93
N TRP A 350 -3.83 -16.87 -0.11
CA TRP A 350 -4.96 -17.79 0.14
C TRP A 350 -6.30 -17.15 -0.23
N GLY A 351 -6.34 -16.58 -1.43
CA GLY A 351 -7.50 -15.84 -1.91
C GLY A 351 -7.77 -14.62 -1.03
N THR A 352 -9.05 -14.38 -0.75
CA THR A 352 -9.51 -13.25 0.08
C THR A 352 -9.33 -13.50 1.59
N GLY A 353 -8.80 -14.67 1.99
CA GLY A 353 -8.75 -15.12 3.37
C GLY A 353 -7.71 -14.37 4.20
N ASN A 354 -8.15 -13.64 5.22
CA ASN A 354 -7.28 -12.94 6.18
C ASN A 354 -6.32 -11.88 5.61
N ASN A 355 -6.47 -11.44 4.36
CA ASN A 355 -5.67 -10.31 3.88
C ASN A 355 -6.00 -9.05 4.70
N GLY A 356 -4.99 -8.26 5.05
CA GLY A 356 -5.19 -7.09 5.91
C GLY A 356 -3.90 -6.50 6.46
N PHE A 357 -4.03 -5.44 7.25
CA PHE A 357 -2.94 -4.75 7.91
C PHE A 357 -2.63 -5.42 9.25
N TYR A 358 -1.37 -5.79 9.48
CA TYR A 358 -0.93 -6.47 10.70
C TYR A 358 0.32 -5.82 11.27
N ASP A 359 0.40 -5.74 12.60
CA ASP A 359 1.57 -5.21 13.29
C ASP A 359 2.72 -6.22 13.26
N LEU A 360 3.83 -5.84 12.63
CA LEU A 360 5.06 -6.63 12.58
C LEU A 360 6.02 -6.28 13.72
N ALA A 361 5.79 -5.18 14.43
CA ALA A 361 6.67 -4.74 15.50
C ALA A 361 6.49 -5.61 16.74
N HIS A 362 7.61 -5.85 17.42
CA HIS A 362 7.58 -6.56 18.67
C HIS A 362 7.23 -5.61 19.83
N PHE A 363 6.36 -6.07 20.74
CA PHE A 363 5.92 -5.34 21.91
C PHE A 363 6.07 -6.16 23.19
N GLY A 364 6.42 -5.48 24.28
CA GLY A 364 6.70 -6.12 25.58
C GLY A 364 8.19 -6.27 25.88
N PRO A 365 8.56 -6.93 27.00
CA PRO A 365 9.92 -6.88 27.55
C PRO A 365 10.95 -7.77 26.86
N ASN A 366 10.52 -8.73 26.04
CA ASN A 366 11.38 -9.64 25.28
C ASN A 366 11.02 -9.57 23.79
N ALA A 367 10.71 -8.37 23.32
CA ALA A 367 10.30 -8.07 21.96
C ALA A 367 11.17 -8.80 20.92
N ALA A 368 12.49 -8.83 21.08
CA ALA A 368 13.42 -9.41 20.12
C ALA A 368 13.41 -10.95 19.94
N GLN A 369 12.47 -11.73 20.50
CA GLN A 369 12.60 -13.20 20.54
C GLN A 369 11.39 -14.01 20.08
N ILE A 370 10.40 -13.39 19.47
CA ILE A 370 9.12 -14.07 19.25
C ILE A 370 8.67 -13.72 17.83
N TYR A 371 9.08 -14.58 16.87
CA TYR A 371 9.16 -14.50 15.39
C TYR A 371 10.50 -14.05 14.80
N SER A 372 11.53 -14.92 14.79
CA SER A 372 12.81 -14.59 14.14
C SER A 372 13.69 -15.82 13.89
N GLU A 373 13.23 -16.80 13.10
CA GLU A 373 14.21 -17.56 12.32
C GLU A 373 13.87 -17.31 10.86
N ASP A 374 14.84 -16.76 10.15
CA ASP A 374 14.88 -16.60 8.70
C ASP A 374 13.70 -15.81 8.11
N GLN A 375 13.26 -14.75 8.80
CA GLN A 375 12.44 -13.73 8.12
C GLN A 375 13.33 -13.00 7.12
N SER A 376 12.87 -12.91 5.89
CA SER A 376 13.55 -12.17 4.85
C SER A 376 12.56 -11.50 3.92
N ALA A 377 13.02 -10.50 3.20
CA ALA A 377 12.24 -9.81 2.21
C ALA A 377 13.06 -9.60 0.95
N ILE A 378 12.39 -9.68 -0.20
CA ILE A 378 12.99 -9.40 -1.49
C ILE A 378 12.49 -8.06 -1.95
N PHE A 379 13.39 -7.09 -1.95
CA PHE A 379 13.15 -5.72 -2.41
C PHE A 379 13.50 -5.60 -3.89
N GLY A 380 13.03 -4.52 -4.53
CA GLY A 380 13.52 -4.17 -5.88
C GLY A 380 13.00 -5.05 -7.02
N ILE A 381 11.99 -5.91 -6.81
CA ILE A 381 11.33 -6.67 -7.89
C ILE A 381 10.56 -5.69 -8.80
N VAL A 382 11.28 -5.14 -9.77
CA VAL A 382 10.80 -4.15 -10.76
C VAL A 382 11.18 -4.65 -12.15
N PRO A 383 10.30 -4.55 -13.16
CA PRO A 383 10.63 -4.97 -14.52
C PRO A 383 11.93 -4.37 -15.07
N GLN A 384 12.74 -5.18 -15.74
CA GLN A 384 13.97 -4.72 -16.39
C GLN A 384 13.62 -3.91 -17.65
N GLY A 385 14.39 -2.85 -17.92
CA GLY A 385 14.06 -1.93 -19.01
C GLY A 385 12.83 -1.05 -18.72
N MET A 386 12.17 -1.22 -17.57
CA MET A 386 11.52 -0.11 -16.88
C MET A 386 12.60 0.87 -16.43
N ASN A 387 13.23 1.53 -17.41
CA ASN A 387 13.89 2.80 -17.22
C ASN A 387 12.80 3.67 -16.62
N CYS A 388 12.92 3.95 -15.33
CA CYS A 388 12.04 4.90 -14.69
C CYS A 388 12.02 6.14 -15.58
N PRO A 389 10.89 6.49 -16.22
CA PRO A 389 10.83 7.70 -17.00
C PRO A 389 11.31 8.82 -16.09
N GLN A 390 12.25 9.65 -16.55
CA GLN A 390 12.72 10.78 -15.76
C GLN A 390 11.53 11.60 -15.25
N SER A 391 10.48 11.70 -16.07
CA SER A 391 9.21 12.33 -15.71
C SER A 391 8.06 11.78 -16.57
N HIS A 392 6.81 11.98 -16.13
CA HIS A 392 5.62 11.54 -16.86
C HIS A 392 4.55 12.63 -16.93
N PHE A 393 3.96 12.84 -18.11
CA PHE A 393 2.77 13.67 -18.28
C PHE A 393 1.54 12.79 -18.54
N SER A 394 0.66 12.66 -17.56
CA SER A 394 -0.56 11.85 -17.69
C SER A 394 -1.69 12.68 -18.29
N SER A 395 -2.14 12.29 -19.49
CA SER A 395 -3.28 12.91 -20.18
C SER A 395 -4.51 11.99 -20.28
N ASP A 396 -4.33 10.69 -20.12
CA ASP A 396 -5.38 9.68 -19.99
C ASP A 396 -5.00 8.70 -18.88
N VAL A 397 -5.71 8.70 -17.75
CA VAL A 397 -5.47 7.72 -16.67
C VAL A 397 -6.32 6.49 -16.96
N VAL A 398 -5.65 5.43 -17.39
CA VAL A 398 -6.21 4.08 -17.44
C VAL A 398 -5.86 3.41 -16.11
N ASN A 399 -6.64 2.40 -15.71
CA ASN A 399 -6.40 1.64 -14.47
C ASN A 399 -4.91 1.22 -14.37
N GLY A 400 -4.19 1.61 -13.30
CA GLY A 400 -2.79 1.18 -13.12
C GLY A 400 -1.86 2.12 -12.33
N SER A 401 -0.59 1.70 -12.22
CA SER A 401 0.49 2.41 -11.51
C SER A 401 1.47 3.09 -12.48
N TYR A 402 1.87 4.32 -12.17
CA TYR A 402 2.79 5.15 -12.94
C TYR A 402 3.94 5.59 -12.04
N SER A 403 5.16 5.09 -12.30
CA SER A 403 6.36 5.44 -11.52
C SER A 403 7.37 6.24 -12.35
N THR A 404 8.01 7.27 -11.77
CA THR A 404 9.00 8.16 -12.44
C THR A 404 10.15 8.58 -11.52
N GLN A 405 11.31 8.90 -12.10
CA GLN A 405 12.51 9.24 -11.32
C GLN A 405 12.40 10.61 -10.66
N TYR A 406 11.81 11.60 -11.35
CA TYR A 406 11.69 12.97 -10.85
C TYR A 406 10.23 13.36 -10.66
N TRP A 407 9.48 13.64 -11.73
CA TRP A 407 8.15 14.22 -11.56
C TRP A 407 7.06 13.63 -12.43
N ILE A 408 5.85 13.57 -11.86
CA ILE A 408 4.61 13.31 -12.61
C ILE A 408 3.85 14.63 -12.70
N SER A 409 3.29 14.92 -13.87
CA SER A 409 2.31 15.97 -14.00
C SER A 409 1.07 15.48 -14.73
N ALA A 410 -0.10 15.60 -14.13
CA ALA A 410 -1.32 14.99 -14.64
C ALA A 410 -2.41 16.00 -14.86
N GLN A 411 -3.16 15.82 -15.94
CA GLN A 411 -4.30 16.65 -16.32
C GLN A 411 -5.41 15.75 -16.89
N SER A 412 -5.87 14.80 -16.08
CA SER A 412 -6.65 13.64 -16.51
C SER A 412 -7.70 13.24 -15.47
N ASN A 413 -8.78 12.62 -15.93
CA ASN A 413 -9.89 12.21 -15.07
C ASN A 413 -9.77 10.75 -14.63
N VAL A 414 -9.97 10.47 -13.34
CA VAL A 414 -10.00 9.13 -12.76
C VAL A 414 -11.45 8.79 -12.41
N TYR A 415 -12.09 7.90 -13.17
CA TYR A 415 -13.51 7.57 -13.04
C TYR A 415 -13.74 6.28 -12.26
N ALA A 416 -14.77 6.19 -11.43
CA ALA A 416 -15.13 4.90 -10.82
C ALA A 416 -15.44 3.83 -11.89
N PRO A 417 -15.04 2.56 -11.70
CA PRO A 417 -14.41 1.98 -10.49
C PRO A 417 -12.86 1.91 -10.55
N THR A 418 -12.19 2.81 -11.27
CA THR A 418 -10.75 2.67 -11.53
C THR A 418 -9.87 3.03 -10.33
N PHE A 419 -8.71 2.40 -10.21
CA PHE A 419 -7.58 2.81 -9.40
C PHE A 419 -6.45 3.42 -10.26
N ALA A 420 -5.74 4.40 -9.70
CA ALA A 420 -4.56 4.99 -10.31
C ALA A 420 -3.54 5.38 -9.25
N ILE A 421 -2.30 4.93 -9.40
CA ILE A 421 -1.21 5.20 -8.46
C ILE A 421 -0.12 5.98 -9.18
N PHE A 422 0.19 7.18 -8.72
CA PHE A 422 1.34 7.97 -9.17
C PHE A 422 2.46 7.88 -8.14
N SER A 423 3.66 7.52 -8.55
CA SER A 423 4.88 7.49 -7.74
C SER A 423 5.98 8.30 -8.43
N ALA A 424 6.48 9.36 -7.82
CA ALA A 424 7.53 10.20 -8.41
C ALA A 424 8.65 10.45 -7.40
N GLY A 425 9.92 10.53 -7.83
CA GLY A 425 11.02 10.75 -6.88
C GLY A 425 11.03 12.15 -6.25
N ASP A 426 10.65 13.18 -7.00
CA ASP A 426 10.69 14.59 -6.57
C ASP A 426 9.30 15.20 -6.38
N SER A 427 8.42 15.15 -7.38
CA SER A 427 7.12 15.86 -7.31
C SER A 427 5.99 15.27 -8.16
N ILE A 428 4.76 15.40 -7.67
CA ILE A 428 3.54 15.11 -8.44
C ILE A 428 2.72 16.39 -8.54
N THR A 429 2.49 16.86 -9.77
CA THR A 429 1.77 18.10 -10.06
C THR A 429 0.46 17.80 -10.79
N LEU A 430 -0.65 17.83 -10.04
CA LEU A 430 -2.01 17.71 -10.59
C LEU A 430 -2.44 19.06 -11.15
N ARG A 431 -2.52 19.17 -12.47
CA ARG A 431 -2.88 20.39 -13.20
C ARG A 431 -4.40 20.52 -13.31
N PRO A 432 -4.94 21.74 -13.45
CA PRO A 432 -6.38 21.96 -13.67
C PRO A 432 -6.92 21.12 -14.84
N GLY A 433 -7.95 20.31 -14.60
CA GLY A 433 -8.43 19.27 -15.52
C GLY A 433 -8.08 17.85 -15.08
N PHE A 434 -7.39 17.71 -13.93
CA PHE A 434 -7.34 16.46 -13.19
C PHE A 434 -8.53 16.38 -12.22
N ASP A 435 -9.41 15.39 -12.39
CA ASP A 435 -10.54 15.12 -11.48
C ASP A 435 -10.60 13.64 -11.09
N ALA A 436 -10.60 13.35 -9.79
CA ALA A 436 -10.87 12.01 -9.27
C ALA A 436 -12.34 11.93 -8.83
N TYR A 437 -13.13 11.07 -9.48
CA TYR A 437 -14.58 10.99 -9.29
C TYR A 437 -14.94 10.02 -8.16
N ALA A 438 -16.05 10.29 -7.46
CA ALA A 438 -16.50 9.46 -6.35
C ALA A 438 -16.62 7.98 -6.75
N GLY A 439 -15.87 7.12 -6.05
CA GLY A 439 -15.82 5.67 -6.31
C GLY A 439 -14.55 5.18 -7.01
N CYS A 440 -13.65 6.05 -7.46
CA CYS A 440 -12.31 5.67 -7.88
C CYS A 440 -11.32 5.61 -6.70
N THR A 441 -10.15 4.99 -6.90
CA THR A 441 -9.01 5.02 -5.97
C THR A 441 -7.87 5.79 -6.65
N PHE A 442 -7.44 6.92 -6.09
CA PHE A 442 -6.27 7.65 -6.61
C PHE A 442 -5.25 7.83 -5.49
N ILE A 443 -4.01 7.42 -5.73
CA ILE A 443 -2.92 7.49 -4.76
C ILE A 443 -1.73 8.21 -5.42
N ALA A 444 -1.24 9.28 -4.80
CA ALA A 444 -0.04 9.99 -5.23
C ALA A 444 1.04 9.88 -4.14
N LYS A 445 2.23 9.40 -4.51
CA LYS A 445 3.34 9.11 -3.59
C LYS A 445 4.64 9.75 -4.08
N ILE A 446 5.46 10.19 -3.13
CA ILE A 446 6.82 10.65 -3.40
C ILE A 446 7.79 9.56 -2.92
N GLY A 447 8.58 9.01 -3.85
CA GLY A 447 9.47 7.85 -3.68
C GLY A 447 10.15 7.44 -4.99
N GLY A 448 9.44 7.50 -6.12
CA GLY A 448 9.98 7.23 -7.46
C GLY A 448 10.33 5.76 -7.71
N CYS A 449 11.18 5.47 -8.71
CA CYS A 449 11.83 4.16 -8.82
C CYS A 449 13.17 4.22 -8.08
N THR A 450 13.37 3.42 -7.04
CA THR A 450 14.61 3.43 -6.27
C THR A 450 15.42 2.14 -6.50
N GLY A 451 16.43 2.24 -7.36
CA GLY A 451 17.63 1.40 -7.37
C GLY A 451 18.85 2.35 -7.41
N ASN A 452 19.75 2.24 -6.45
CA ASN A 452 20.81 3.23 -6.19
C ASN A 452 21.75 3.45 -7.39
N LEU A 453 22.11 4.70 -7.67
CA LEU A 453 23.37 5.03 -8.33
C LEU A 453 24.24 5.84 -7.37
N GLN A 454 25.27 5.20 -6.83
CA GLN A 454 26.47 5.92 -6.36
C GLN A 454 27.34 6.30 -7.55
N ASP A 455 27.78 7.56 -7.50
CA ASP A 455 28.89 8.29 -8.11
C ASP A 455 29.50 7.86 -9.47
N GLY A 456 29.60 8.85 -10.34
CA GLY A 456 30.22 8.82 -11.67
C GLY A 456 30.37 10.24 -12.20
N GLY A 457 31.38 10.96 -11.69
CA GLY A 457 31.60 12.40 -11.83
C GLY A 457 31.45 13.04 -13.22
N GLY A 458 30.98 14.29 -13.19
CA GLY A 458 30.91 15.19 -14.35
C GLY A 458 30.40 16.60 -13.99
N ASP A 459 31.26 17.38 -13.33
CA ASP A 459 31.37 18.86 -13.33
C ASP A 459 30.11 19.71 -13.67
N ARG A 460 29.53 20.44 -12.69
CA ARG A 460 29.68 21.91 -12.53
C ARG A 460 28.61 22.59 -11.68
N SER A 461 29.13 23.45 -10.80
CA SER A 461 28.64 24.77 -10.38
C SER A 461 27.72 24.87 -9.16
N GLU A 462 28.32 25.46 -8.12
CA GLU A 462 27.74 26.00 -6.91
C GLU A 462 26.72 27.15 -7.10
N MET A 463 25.78 27.19 -6.13
CA MET A 463 25.21 28.35 -5.41
C MET A 463 24.32 29.37 -6.16
N PRO A 464 23.44 30.17 -5.46
CA PRO A 464 23.37 30.43 -4.01
C PRO A 464 21.98 30.37 -3.35
N THR A 465 22.02 30.30 -2.01
CA THR A 465 20.94 30.57 -1.05
C THR A 465 20.63 32.06 -0.94
N VAL A 466 19.39 32.48 -1.24
CA VAL A 466 18.80 33.71 -0.70
C VAL A 466 17.28 33.53 -0.57
N ARG A 467 16.74 33.65 0.65
CA ARG A 467 15.33 33.99 0.86
C ARG A 467 15.18 35.50 0.74
N PRO A 468 14.18 36.01 0.00
CA PRO A 468 13.59 37.30 0.33
C PRO A 468 12.15 37.14 0.82
N GLU A 469 11.85 37.95 1.83
CA GLU A 469 10.56 38.10 2.47
C GLU A 469 9.48 38.62 1.51
N ALA A 470 8.25 38.24 1.82
CA ALA A 470 7.04 38.72 1.17
C ALA A 470 6.92 40.25 1.33
N SER A 471 6.91 40.96 0.19
CA SER A 471 6.33 42.30 0.10
C SER A 471 5.13 42.28 -0.84
N ALA A 472 4.00 42.69 -0.30
CA ALA A 472 2.75 42.89 -1.03
C ALA A 472 2.77 44.28 -1.66
N VAL A 473 2.93 44.36 -2.98
CA VAL A 473 2.56 45.52 -3.79
C VAL A 473 1.36 45.10 -4.64
N PRO A 474 0.25 45.86 -4.67
CA PRO A 474 -0.93 45.49 -5.44
C PRO A 474 -0.68 45.68 -6.94
N SER A 475 -0.87 44.64 -7.73
CA SER A 475 -0.88 44.73 -9.19
C SER A 475 -2.21 45.30 -9.68
N ASN A 476 -2.14 46.30 -10.55
CA ASN A 476 -3.28 46.97 -11.15
C ASN A 476 -3.58 46.37 -12.54
N LEU A 477 -3.96 45.09 -12.64
CA LEU A 477 -4.43 44.53 -13.91
C LEU A 477 -5.69 45.29 -14.34
N GLN A 478 -5.58 46.10 -15.39
CA GLN A 478 -6.63 46.95 -15.94
C GLN A 478 -6.99 46.51 -17.35
N ILE A 479 -8.29 46.55 -17.65
CA ILE A 479 -8.84 46.13 -18.94
C ILE A 479 -9.84 47.19 -19.37
N ALA A 480 -9.53 47.92 -20.45
CA ALA A 480 -10.37 49.00 -20.95
C ALA A 480 -10.32 49.09 -22.49
N PRO A 481 -11.48 49.22 -23.16
CA PRO A 481 -12.84 49.26 -22.60
C PRO A 481 -13.31 47.88 -22.08
N ASN A 482 -14.22 47.85 -21.11
CA ASN A 482 -14.88 46.63 -20.64
C ASN A 482 -16.27 47.00 -20.07
N PRO A 483 -17.40 46.66 -20.74
CA PRO A 483 -17.52 45.76 -21.90
C PRO A 483 -16.82 46.26 -23.17
N PHE A 484 -16.45 45.34 -24.06
CA PHE A 484 -15.76 45.65 -25.31
C PHE A 484 -16.37 44.99 -26.54
N SER A 485 -16.12 45.59 -27.70
CA SER A 485 -16.51 45.14 -29.05
C SER A 485 -15.24 45.09 -29.90
N GLY A 486 -15.01 43.98 -30.60
CA GLY A 486 -13.77 43.75 -31.37
C GLY A 486 -12.51 43.50 -30.54
N SER A 487 -12.02 44.47 -29.77
CA SER A 487 -10.79 44.36 -28.98
C SER A 487 -10.84 45.15 -27.66
N THR A 488 -9.97 44.81 -26.72
CA THR A 488 -9.78 45.57 -25.47
C THR A 488 -8.32 45.59 -25.07
N THR A 489 -7.89 46.67 -24.43
CA THR A 489 -6.49 46.83 -24.03
C THR A 489 -6.29 46.33 -22.61
N VAL A 490 -5.30 45.46 -22.42
CA VAL A 490 -4.89 44.92 -21.13
C VAL A 490 -3.60 45.60 -20.69
N THR A 491 -3.61 46.23 -19.52
CA THR A 491 -2.44 46.89 -18.91
C THR A 491 -2.15 46.27 -17.54
N TYR A 492 -0.88 45.96 -17.25
CA TYR A 492 -0.42 45.49 -15.94
C TYR A 492 1.01 45.96 -15.65
N SER A 493 1.39 46.02 -14.38
CA SER A 493 2.75 46.44 -13.97
C SER A 493 3.43 45.32 -13.19
N LEU A 494 4.69 45.04 -13.53
CA LEU A 494 5.52 44.06 -12.84
C LEU A 494 6.46 44.77 -11.86
N PRO A 495 6.54 44.33 -10.58
CA PRO A 495 7.40 44.92 -9.56
C PRO A 495 8.88 44.53 -9.67
N SER A 496 9.21 43.53 -10.50
CA SER A 496 10.57 43.08 -10.80
C SER A 496 10.54 42.22 -12.07
N GLU A 497 11.71 41.91 -12.65
CA GLU A 497 11.80 40.92 -13.72
C GLU A 497 11.31 39.55 -13.21
N GLN A 498 10.33 38.96 -13.89
CA GLN A 498 9.76 37.67 -13.51
C GLN A 498 9.02 37.04 -14.69
N GLN A 499 8.71 35.74 -14.56
CA GLN A 499 7.86 35.05 -15.52
C GLN A 499 6.41 35.49 -15.37
N VAL A 500 5.80 35.89 -16.49
CA VAL A 500 4.39 36.28 -16.58
C VAL A 500 3.70 35.55 -17.72
N GLY A 501 2.44 35.18 -17.50
CA GLY A 501 1.57 34.62 -18.53
C GLY A 501 0.11 35.00 -18.29
N LEU A 502 -0.65 35.14 -19.37
CA LEU A 502 -2.08 35.44 -19.33
C LEU A 502 -2.89 34.39 -20.09
N LEU A 503 -3.95 33.93 -19.45
CA LEU A 503 -4.91 32.95 -19.94
C LEU A 503 -6.30 33.59 -20.00
N LEU A 504 -7.00 33.47 -21.11
CA LEU A 504 -8.39 33.90 -21.24
C LEU A 504 -9.31 32.69 -21.12
N MET A 505 -10.24 32.72 -20.19
CA MET A 505 -11.22 31.66 -19.92
C MET A 505 -12.63 32.16 -20.17
N ASP A 506 -13.55 31.29 -20.58
CA ASP A 506 -14.98 31.63 -20.62
C ASP A 506 -15.63 31.53 -19.22
N ALA A 507 -16.92 31.86 -19.14
CA ALA A 507 -17.67 31.84 -17.88
C ALA A 507 -17.76 30.45 -17.18
N THR A 508 -17.40 29.35 -17.87
CA THR A 508 -17.39 27.98 -17.32
C THR A 508 -16.01 27.54 -16.81
N GLY A 509 -14.97 28.37 -16.98
CA GLY A 509 -13.59 28.07 -16.59
C GLY A 509 -12.76 27.37 -17.67
N LYS A 510 -13.33 27.15 -18.87
CA LYS A 510 -12.61 26.58 -20.01
C LYS A 510 -11.64 27.61 -20.59
N LEU A 511 -10.39 27.20 -20.83
CA LEU A 511 -9.39 28.01 -21.52
C LEU A 511 -9.79 28.24 -22.98
N VAL A 512 -9.99 29.51 -23.38
CA VAL A 512 -10.37 29.89 -24.74
C VAL A 512 -9.22 30.48 -25.55
N ALA A 513 -8.24 31.10 -24.89
CA ALA A 513 -7.02 31.59 -25.52
C ALA A 513 -5.90 31.76 -24.49
N THR A 514 -4.66 31.83 -24.98
CA THR A 514 -3.48 32.21 -24.19
C THR A 514 -2.88 33.48 -24.77
N PRO A 515 -3.45 34.67 -24.46
CA PRO A 515 -3.02 35.92 -25.08
C PRO A 515 -1.55 36.26 -24.83
N LEU A 516 -0.99 35.77 -23.71
CA LEU A 516 0.42 35.87 -23.41
C LEU A 516 0.93 34.52 -22.87
N PRO A 517 1.65 33.71 -23.66
CA PRO A 517 2.34 32.53 -23.16
C PRO A 517 3.35 32.88 -22.07
N ALA A 518 3.65 31.92 -21.18
CA ALA A 518 4.54 32.16 -20.05
C ALA A 518 5.96 32.54 -20.53
N GLN A 519 6.35 33.78 -20.25
CA GLN A 519 7.65 34.32 -20.66
C GLN A 519 8.18 35.29 -19.61
N THR A 520 9.50 35.48 -19.58
CA THR A 520 10.12 36.47 -18.70
C THR A 520 9.90 37.87 -19.27
N GLN A 521 9.43 38.80 -18.43
CA GLN A 521 9.31 40.22 -18.77
C GLN A 521 10.00 41.06 -17.70
N SER A 522 10.59 42.18 -18.13
CA SER A 522 11.29 43.12 -17.27
C SER A 522 10.33 43.84 -16.31
N GLU A 523 10.86 44.41 -15.23
CA GLU A 523 10.12 45.32 -14.35
C GLU A 523 9.51 46.49 -15.14
N GLY A 524 8.32 46.96 -14.73
CA GLY A 524 7.65 48.10 -15.34
C GLY A 524 6.24 47.80 -15.85
N GLU A 525 5.63 48.78 -16.51
CA GLU A 525 4.29 48.68 -17.09
C GLU A 525 4.32 48.01 -18.47
N HIS A 526 3.42 47.05 -18.67
CA HIS A 526 3.24 46.29 -19.90
C HIS A 526 1.81 46.43 -20.39
N GLN A 527 1.64 46.50 -21.70
CA GLN A 527 0.34 46.64 -22.33
C GLN A 527 0.28 45.82 -23.62
N PHE A 528 -0.84 45.15 -23.84
CA PHE A 528 -1.13 44.51 -25.12
C PHE A 528 -2.62 44.60 -25.46
N ASN A 529 -2.94 44.51 -26.75
CA ASN A 529 -4.33 44.50 -27.22
C ASN A 529 -4.85 43.06 -27.29
N LEU A 530 -5.97 42.80 -26.63
CA LEU A 530 -6.69 41.53 -26.69
C LEU A 530 -7.78 41.63 -27.76
N GLU A 531 -7.54 40.99 -28.89
CA GLU A 531 -8.51 40.86 -29.99
C GLU A 531 -9.51 39.73 -29.68
N ALA A 532 -10.81 40.01 -29.82
CA ALA A 532 -11.88 39.04 -29.62
C ALA A 532 -11.88 37.94 -30.70
N GLY A 533 -11.41 38.25 -31.91
CA GLY A 533 -11.39 37.30 -33.03
C GLY A 533 -12.76 36.67 -33.28
N SER A 534 -12.83 35.32 -33.24
CA SER A 534 -14.07 34.54 -33.41
C SER A 534 -14.81 34.23 -32.10
N LEU A 535 -14.40 34.83 -30.97
CA LEU A 535 -15.02 34.56 -29.67
C LEU A 535 -16.50 35.00 -29.67
N PRO A 536 -17.43 34.17 -29.14
CA PRO A 536 -18.82 34.57 -28.94
C PRO A 536 -18.97 35.80 -28.02
N ALA A 537 -20.04 36.58 -28.20
CA ALA A 537 -20.39 37.58 -27.20
C ALA A 537 -20.72 36.87 -25.88
N GLY A 538 -20.15 37.32 -24.77
CA GLY A 538 -20.24 36.63 -23.49
C GLY A 538 -19.30 37.17 -22.43
N MET A 539 -19.37 36.56 -21.25
CA MET A 539 -18.49 36.85 -20.12
C MET A 539 -17.26 35.96 -20.16
N TYR A 540 -16.09 36.58 -19.94
CA TYR A 540 -14.78 35.94 -19.92
C TYR A 540 -14.01 36.33 -18.65
N PHE A 541 -13.00 35.56 -18.31
CA PHE A 541 -12.07 35.82 -17.22
C PHE A 541 -10.64 35.77 -17.74
N LEU A 542 -9.90 36.87 -17.61
CA LEU A 542 -8.48 36.93 -17.91
C LEU A 542 -7.71 36.67 -16.62
N VAL A 543 -6.95 35.58 -16.61
CA VAL A 543 -6.13 35.11 -15.49
C VAL A 543 -4.68 35.43 -15.80
N MET A 544 -4.03 36.21 -14.95
CA MET A 544 -2.61 36.54 -15.03
C MET A 544 -1.84 35.80 -13.94
N GLN A 545 -0.78 35.11 -14.32
CA GLN A 545 0.18 34.47 -13.41
C GLN A 545 1.49 35.27 -13.43
N MET A 546 2.01 35.63 -12.27
CA MET A 546 3.29 36.34 -12.07
C MET A 546 4.06 35.63 -10.95
N GLY A 547 5.05 34.80 -11.30
CA GLY A 547 5.71 33.92 -10.33
C GLY A 547 4.70 33.04 -9.59
N GLU A 548 4.64 33.14 -8.26
CA GLU A 548 3.67 32.43 -7.40
C GLU A 548 2.31 33.14 -7.27
N LYS A 549 2.19 34.40 -7.68
CA LYS A 549 0.98 35.21 -7.52
C LYS A 549 0.05 35.07 -8.74
N ARG A 550 -1.25 34.95 -8.47
CA ARG A 550 -2.30 34.83 -9.49
C ARG A 550 -3.35 35.92 -9.32
N GLU A 551 -3.68 36.63 -10.40
CA GLU A 551 -4.74 37.63 -10.44
C GLU A 551 -5.77 37.28 -11.53
N THR A 552 -7.04 37.66 -11.36
CA THR A 552 -8.11 37.38 -12.32
C THR A 552 -9.04 38.58 -12.48
N LYS A 553 -9.35 38.96 -13.72
CA LYS A 553 -10.29 40.04 -14.05
C LYS A 553 -11.39 39.54 -14.98
N ARG A 554 -12.62 39.99 -14.72
CA ARG A 554 -13.79 39.69 -15.56
C ARG A 554 -13.85 40.63 -16.76
N LEU A 555 -14.12 40.09 -17.95
CA LEU A 555 -14.33 40.80 -19.20
C LEU A 555 -15.73 40.48 -19.75
N ILE A 556 -16.35 41.45 -20.41
CA ILE A 556 -17.63 41.26 -21.11
C ILE A 556 -17.42 41.64 -22.57
N LEU A 557 -17.50 40.66 -23.47
CA LEU A 557 -17.47 40.86 -24.92
C LEU A 557 -18.90 40.98 -25.44
N THR A 558 -19.24 42.11 -26.05
CA THR A 558 -20.58 42.34 -26.62
C THR A 558 -20.65 42.12 -28.14
N LYS A 559 -19.50 41.75 -28.73
CA LYS A 559 -19.11 41.79 -30.15
C LYS A 559 -18.96 43.18 -30.72
#